data_AF-A0A0R3WN96-F1
#
_entry.id   AF-A0A0R3WN96-F1
#
_cell.length_a   1.000
_cell.length_b   1.000
_cell.length_c   1.000
_cell.angle_alpha   90.00
_cell.angle_beta   90.00
_cell.angle_gamma   90.00
#
_symmetry.space_group_name_H-M   'P 1'
#
loop_
_entity.id
_entity.type
_entity.pdbx_description
1 polymer ?
#
loop_
_entity_poly.entity_id
_entity_poly.type
_entity_poly.pdbx_seq_one_letter_code
_entity_poly.pdbx_strand_id
1 'polypeptide(L)'
;MPASMTSLLTDSSVTGSLSRLKQRSVSETCLPFLTIGGVDCADTFDLSALNAAVSKMDDLTLQMENKQSFLQELKQHYQCLIENTDKFAQHEAKLQHVETQFGKVKRWLSSCARSVNTHREVINALRTLEDENQWIAQKQTQLSNDNMALSFLEVQKLLSRHQTVTAEVEHRTVRNSSLIKTAMEWLRLGEVLQLPAFHSAKEDAYCVAFITSHRDLSKELLTKTSELVFRQAVVHREIGVRLSVLYHWQAWFVQHMDLLELYNWLIETESSIMTECHAARGLASAYAAIKKHSVIEAIVSGFQAPRLRHLIGYFTGTRTTDLLEATMTMIAAKQKKLSHYLDPTDPFVTTDKTLKAKAHRHKLRRQIHILERSYDKLHCAQASVQKQFTGLRDLVMEKKHRLYELLALNRLYEEVSDVEEWIWGRMRETLTDNTGKDLYEWTRLQRDFCDVQRNLIRGGATDQLVHEGLTSVPRLPADFALLSQLPPLSDSPERLVRAIMVCRQLISLKHSDAPLIAQWQDRLNEDWCELRELLQTRGVLLKNAGNRLLFLRRCEEAIADLREKMDSLPAIVSADSQALARQQRQHANIRRSVIPIGKRVRYHPFLCLQLKDGKMR
;
A
#
# COMPACT_ATOMS: atom_id res chain seq x y z
N MET A 1 -85.72 -7.11 -60.10
CA MET A 1 -87.14 -6.95 -60.53
C MET A 1 -87.58 -5.54 -60.14
N PRO A 2 -88.23 -4.79 -61.04
CA PRO A 2 -87.45 -3.95 -61.97
C PRO A 2 -87.89 -2.47 -61.98
N ALA A 3 -87.10 -1.63 -62.70
CA ALA A 3 -87.54 -0.46 -63.50
C ALA A 3 -88.30 0.69 -62.77
N SER A 4 -88.31 1.97 -63.17
CA SER A 4 -87.70 2.80 -64.22
C SER A 4 -88.08 4.28 -63.85
N MET A 5 -87.65 5.39 -64.46
CA MET A 5 -86.93 5.69 -65.70
C MET A 5 -86.43 7.16 -65.68
N THR A 6 -85.50 7.50 -66.60
CA THR A 6 -85.23 8.87 -67.15
C THR A 6 -84.74 9.96 -66.16
N SER A 7 -83.82 10.87 -66.46
CA SER A 7 -83.33 11.49 -67.72
C SER A 7 -81.97 12.20 -67.43
N LEU A 8 -81.01 12.46 -68.33
CA LEU A 8 -80.74 12.15 -69.76
C LEU A 8 -79.23 12.43 -70.05
N LEU A 9 -78.63 11.72 -71.03
CA LEU A 9 -77.51 12.11 -71.94
C LEU A 9 -76.14 12.57 -71.34
N THR A 10 -75.03 11.82 -71.42
CA THR A 10 -74.14 11.47 -72.59
C THR A 10 -73.37 12.68 -73.18
N ASP A 11 -72.07 12.64 -73.52
CA ASP A 11 -71.06 11.57 -73.48
C ASP A 11 -69.60 12.13 -73.52
N SER A 12 -68.61 11.22 -73.44
CA SER A 12 -67.23 11.19 -74.04
C SER A 12 -66.62 12.42 -74.79
N SER A 13 -65.30 12.62 -74.95
CA SER A 13 -64.06 12.09 -74.34
C SER A 13 -62.80 12.73 -75.02
N VAL A 14 -61.61 12.60 -74.39
CA VAL A 14 -60.25 12.48 -75.02
C VAL A 14 -59.56 13.70 -75.74
N THR A 15 -58.59 14.27 -75.01
CA THR A 15 -57.21 14.74 -75.37
C THR A 15 -56.86 15.55 -76.64
N GLY A 16 -56.00 16.59 -76.49
CA GLY A 16 -55.20 17.14 -77.61
C GLY A 16 -54.28 18.36 -77.32
N SER A 17 -53.01 18.10 -77.00
CA SER A 17 -51.81 18.96 -77.15
C SER A 17 -51.80 20.49 -76.89
N LEU A 18 -51.16 20.84 -75.77
CA LEU A 18 -49.97 21.71 -75.65
C LEU A 18 -49.75 22.96 -76.55
N SER A 19 -49.43 24.05 -75.83
CA SER A 19 -48.43 25.11 -76.13
C SER A 19 -48.91 26.47 -76.66
N ARG A 20 -48.79 27.50 -75.79
CA ARG A 20 -48.03 28.75 -76.05
C ARG A 20 -47.91 29.64 -74.80
N LEU A 21 -46.68 29.72 -74.29
CA LEU A 21 -45.97 30.88 -73.73
C LEU A 21 -46.75 32.06 -73.07
N LYS A 22 -46.41 32.29 -71.79
CA LYS A 22 -46.14 33.59 -71.13
C LYS A 22 -47.23 34.68 -71.08
N GLN A 23 -47.72 34.95 -69.86
CA GLN A 23 -47.56 36.21 -69.08
C GLN A 23 -48.44 36.11 -67.81
N ARG A 24 -47.89 35.90 -66.60
CA ARG A 24 -47.41 36.92 -65.63
C ARG A 24 -48.40 38.07 -65.29
N SER A 25 -49.18 37.89 -64.22
CA SER A 25 -49.34 38.83 -63.09
C SER A 25 -50.05 38.11 -61.93
N VAL A 26 -49.35 37.64 -60.89
CA VAL A 26 -49.16 38.38 -59.62
C VAL A 26 -50.48 38.87 -58.99
N SER A 27 -51.35 37.92 -58.62
CA SER A 27 -52.43 38.12 -57.63
C SER A 27 -53.05 36.77 -57.26
N GLU A 28 -52.30 35.87 -56.62
CA GLU A 28 -52.79 34.70 -55.88
C GLU A 28 -51.57 33.94 -55.33
N THR A 29 -51.29 34.08 -54.04
CA THR A 29 -50.29 33.26 -53.34
C THR A 29 -50.70 33.07 -51.88
N CYS A 30 -51.96 32.69 -51.71
CA CYS A 30 -52.49 32.10 -50.49
C CYS A 30 -53.08 30.74 -50.87
N LEU A 31 -52.62 29.67 -50.19
CA LEU A 31 -52.95 28.26 -50.46
C LEU A 31 -52.31 27.75 -51.78
N PRO A 32 -51.68 26.56 -51.77
CA PRO A 32 -52.27 25.34 -51.22
C PRO A 32 -51.50 24.73 -50.05
N PHE A 33 -52.07 24.84 -48.85
CA PHE A 33 -51.95 23.78 -47.85
C PHE A 33 -53.09 22.80 -48.11
N LEU A 34 -52.76 21.55 -48.47
CA LEU A 34 -53.47 20.33 -48.02
C LEU A 34 -52.77 19.09 -48.59
N THR A 35 -52.69 18.04 -47.76
CA THR A 35 -52.18 16.69 -48.04
C THR A 35 -50.71 16.56 -48.45
N ILE A 36 -49.87 16.14 -47.50
CA ILE A 36 -49.01 14.93 -47.51
C ILE A 36 -48.39 14.82 -46.10
N GLY A 37 -48.29 13.60 -45.56
CA GLY A 37 -47.83 13.39 -44.18
C GLY A 37 -46.30 13.37 -44.02
N GLY A 38 -45.82 13.65 -42.81
CA GLY A 38 -44.45 13.34 -42.39
C GLY A 38 -43.37 14.36 -42.80
N VAL A 39 -43.71 15.65 -42.85
CA VAL A 39 -42.74 16.74 -43.06
C VAL A 39 -42.66 17.58 -41.78
N ASP A 40 -41.43 17.87 -41.30
CA ASP A 40 -41.22 18.82 -40.20
C ASP A 40 -41.83 20.18 -40.59
N CYS A 41 -42.72 20.73 -39.77
CA CYS A 41 -43.43 21.96 -40.14
C CYS A 41 -42.47 23.15 -40.19
N ALA A 42 -41.36 23.12 -39.43
CA ALA A 42 -40.28 24.12 -39.52
C ALA A 42 -39.55 24.18 -40.89
N ASP A 43 -39.59 23.11 -41.69
CA ASP A 43 -39.04 23.07 -43.05
C ASP A 43 -40.03 23.56 -44.10
N THR A 44 -41.34 23.55 -43.80
CA THR A 44 -42.36 24.12 -44.69
C THR A 44 -42.31 25.65 -44.76
N PHE A 45 -41.63 26.30 -43.81
CA PHE A 45 -41.41 27.74 -43.80
C PHE A 45 -39.93 28.09 -44.04
N ASP A 46 -39.64 28.75 -45.16
CA ASP A 46 -38.29 29.24 -45.44
C ASP A 46 -37.95 30.48 -44.59
N LEU A 47 -37.06 30.29 -43.62
CA LEU A 47 -36.51 31.36 -42.78
C LEU A 47 -35.80 32.46 -43.60
N SER A 48 -35.25 32.14 -44.77
CA SER A 48 -34.63 33.11 -45.68
C SER A 48 -35.68 34.05 -46.28
N ALA A 49 -36.73 33.49 -46.89
CA ALA A 49 -37.89 34.25 -47.37
C ALA A 49 -38.56 35.07 -46.24
N LEU A 50 -38.61 34.53 -45.02
CA LEU A 50 -39.20 35.22 -43.87
C LEU A 50 -38.33 36.39 -43.37
N ASN A 51 -37.01 36.23 -43.31
CA ASN A 51 -36.09 37.32 -42.99
C ASN A 51 -36.09 38.41 -44.08
N ALA A 52 -36.17 38.02 -45.35
CA ALA A 52 -36.37 38.96 -46.46
C ALA A 52 -37.72 39.69 -46.37
N ALA A 53 -38.78 39.01 -45.90
CA ALA A 53 -40.06 39.65 -45.63
C ALA A 53 -39.96 40.66 -44.48
N VAL A 54 -39.30 40.34 -43.35
CA VAL A 54 -39.06 41.30 -42.25
C VAL A 54 -38.27 42.51 -42.75
N SER A 55 -37.15 42.33 -43.44
CA SER A 55 -36.37 43.45 -43.98
C SER A 55 -37.21 44.35 -44.90
N LYS A 56 -38.06 43.76 -45.75
CA LYS A 56 -38.99 44.51 -46.61
C LYS A 56 -40.12 45.20 -45.81
N MET A 57 -40.51 44.65 -44.67
CA MET A 57 -41.48 45.27 -43.74
C MET A 57 -40.86 46.48 -43.04
N ASP A 58 -39.58 46.40 -42.66
CA ASP A 58 -38.83 47.50 -42.06
C ASP A 58 -38.67 48.65 -43.07
N ASP A 59 -38.27 48.36 -44.31
CA ASP A 59 -38.19 49.33 -45.41
C ASP A 59 -39.54 50.04 -45.66
N LEU A 60 -40.65 49.29 -45.68
CA LEU A 60 -41.99 49.85 -45.85
C LEU A 60 -42.45 50.67 -44.64
N THR A 61 -41.98 50.33 -43.43
CA THR A 61 -42.28 51.07 -42.20
C THR A 61 -41.52 52.41 -42.20
N LEU A 62 -40.23 52.41 -42.56
CA LEU A 62 -39.43 53.62 -42.74
C LEU A 62 -40.02 54.54 -43.84
N GLN A 63 -40.47 53.97 -44.97
CA GLN A 63 -41.18 54.73 -46.00
C GLN A 63 -42.51 55.32 -45.51
N MET A 64 -43.19 54.69 -44.54
CA MET A 64 -44.37 55.25 -43.92
C MET A 64 -44.05 56.35 -42.92
N GLU A 65 -42.96 56.25 -42.15
CA GLU A 65 -42.52 57.33 -41.26
C GLU A 65 -42.17 58.59 -42.04
N ASN A 66 -41.43 58.45 -43.14
CA ASN A 66 -41.13 59.55 -44.08
C ASN A 66 -42.40 60.15 -44.74
N LYS A 67 -43.47 59.37 -44.91
CA LYS A 67 -44.76 59.88 -45.39
C LYS A 67 -45.61 60.47 -44.25
N GLN A 68 -45.34 60.10 -43.01
CA GLN A 68 -46.01 60.65 -41.84
C GLN A 68 -45.51 62.07 -41.52
N SER A 69 -44.20 62.34 -41.67
CA SER A 69 -43.67 63.71 -41.57
C SER A 69 -44.29 64.62 -42.63
N PHE A 70 -44.34 64.18 -43.90
CA PHE A 70 -45.03 64.92 -44.97
C PHE A 70 -46.52 65.17 -44.66
N LEU A 71 -47.22 64.19 -44.08
CA LEU A 71 -48.62 64.37 -43.67
C LEU A 71 -48.75 65.35 -42.48
N GLN A 72 -47.75 65.40 -41.59
CA GLN A 72 -47.68 66.34 -40.48
C GLN A 72 -47.37 67.77 -40.95
N GLU A 73 -46.48 67.95 -41.93
CA GLU A 73 -46.25 69.21 -42.65
C GLU A 73 -47.53 69.68 -43.35
N LEU A 74 -48.23 68.77 -44.04
CA LEU A 74 -49.51 69.06 -44.70
C LEU A 74 -50.59 69.52 -43.70
N LYS A 75 -50.67 68.90 -42.52
CA LYS A 75 -51.55 69.34 -41.40
C LYS A 75 -51.16 70.74 -40.90
N GLN A 76 -49.88 71.02 -40.70
CA GLN A 76 -49.39 72.32 -40.23
C GLN A 76 -49.68 73.43 -41.26
N HIS A 77 -49.40 73.18 -42.54
CA HIS A 77 -49.76 74.10 -43.63
C HIS A 77 -51.28 74.36 -43.68
N TYR A 78 -52.08 73.32 -43.47
CA TYR A 78 -53.54 73.46 -43.40
C TYR A 78 -54.01 74.29 -42.20
N GLN A 79 -53.39 74.13 -41.02
CA GLN A 79 -53.67 74.97 -39.85
C GLN A 79 -53.38 76.46 -40.10
N CYS A 80 -52.22 76.80 -40.69
CA CYS A 80 -51.89 78.19 -41.06
C CYS A 80 -52.84 78.80 -42.11
N LEU A 81 -53.48 77.96 -42.95
CA LEU A 81 -54.45 78.40 -43.95
C LEU A 81 -55.85 78.64 -43.37
N ILE A 82 -56.26 77.90 -42.34
CA ILE A 82 -57.56 78.08 -41.66
C ILE A 82 -57.64 79.46 -40.97
N GLU A 83 -56.55 79.95 -40.39
CA GLU A 83 -56.49 81.25 -39.70
C GLU A 83 -56.81 82.45 -40.61
N ASN A 84 -56.93 82.25 -41.94
CA ASN A 84 -57.04 83.32 -42.93
C ASN A 84 -58.31 83.30 -43.82
N THR A 85 -59.22 82.31 -43.75
CA THR A 85 -60.55 82.41 -44.44
C THR A 85 -61.57 81.29 -44.12
N ASP A 86 -62.86 81.63 -44.01
CA ASP A 86 -63.97 80.71 -43.65
C ASP A 86 -64.42 79.66 -44.71
N LYS A 87 -63.65 79.42 -45.78
CA LYS A 87 -64.13 78.68 -46.98
C LYS A 87 -63.49 77.30 -47.24
N PHE A 88 -62.94 76.65 -46.21
CA PHE A 88 -62.08 75.45 -46.39
C PHE A 88 -62.67 74.05 -46.04
N ALA A 89 -63.97 73.92 -45.73
CA ALA A 89 -64.57 72.64 -45.33
C ALA A 89 -64.39 71.47 -46.34
N GLN A 90 -64.38 71.75 -47.66
CA GLN A 90 -64.08 70.72 -48.67
C GLN A 90 -62.63 70.23 -48.66
N HIS A 91 -61.69 71.06 -48.20
CA HIS A 91 -60.28 70.69 -48.05
C HIS A 91 -60.06 69.92 -46.74
N GLU A 92 -60.80 70.27 -45.69
CA GLU A 92 -60.84 69.50 -44.43
C GLU A 92 -61.25 68.04 -44.67
N ALA A 93 -62.36 67.84 -45.38
CA ALA A 93 -62.86 66.49 -45.69
C ALA A 93 -61.86 65.66 -46.50
N LYS A 94 -61.08 66.30 -47.39
CA LYS A 94 -60.01 65.63 -48.15
C LYS A 94 -58.80 65.29 -47.27
N LEU A 95 -58.41 66.18 -46.36
CA LEU A 95 -57.34 65.92 -45.38
C LEU A 95 -57.73 64.77 -44.44
N GLN A 96 -58.94 64.80 -43.87
CA GLN A 96 -59.49 63.71 -43.06
C GLN A 96 -59.59 62.38 -43.84
N HIS A 97 -59.88 62.42 -45.15
CA HIS A 97 -59.83 61.22 -45.99
C HIS A 97 -58.40 60.67 -46.11
N VAL A 98 -57.41 61.52 -46.42
CA VAL A 98 -56.00 61.10 -46.51
C VAL A 98 -55.51 60.55 -45.18
N GLU A 99 -55.85 61.19 -44.06
CA GLU A 99 -55.54 60.72 -42.71
C GLU A 99 -56.15 59.35 -42.38
N THR A 100 -57.43 59.15 -42.69
CA THR A 100 -58.09 57.86 -42.41
C THR A 100 -57.55 56.73 -43.28
N GLN A 101 -57.19 56.99 -44.54
CA GLN A 101 -56.53 55.99 -45.39
C GLN A 101 -55.08 55.73 -44.95
N PHE A 102 -54.31 56.76 -44.63
CA PHE A 102 -52.96 56.61 -44.09
C PHE A 102 -52.96 55.82 -42.78
N GLY A 103 -53.92 56.12 -41.88
CA GLY A 103 -54.14 55.38 -40.65
C GLY A 103 -54.58 53.93 -40.85
N LYS A 104 -55.26 53.58 -41.96
CA LYS A 104 -55.53 52.18 -42.34
C LYS A 104 -54.26 51.48 -42.81
N VAL A 105 -53.50 52.09 -43.72
CA VAL A 105 -52.25 51.52 -44.25
C VAL A 105 -51.22 51.31 -43.13
N LYS A 106 -51.07 52.29 -42.22
CA LYS A 106 -50.20 52.16 -41.04
C LYS A 106 -50.63 50.99 -40.14
N ARG A 107 -51.93 50.86 -39.84
CA ARG A 107 -52.47 49.72 -39.06
C ARG A 107 -52.24 48.38 -39.75
N TRP A 108 -52.43 48.30 -41.07
CA TRP A 108 -52.18 47.09 -41.86
C TRP A 108 -50.69 46.70 -41.82
N LEU A 109 -49.77 47.63 -42.09
CA LEU A 109 -48.33 47.38 -42.01
C LEU A 109 -47.90 46.94 -40.62
N SER A 110 -48.37 47.60 -39.54
CA SER A 110 -48.08 47.16 -38.18
C SER A 110 -48.64 45.78 -37.84
N SER A 111 -49.78 45.38 -38.43
CA SER A 111 -50.36 44.05 -38.24
C SER A 111 -49.55 42.98 -38.97
N CYS A 112 -49.14 43.24 -40.22
CA CYS A 112 -48.29 42.35 -40.99
C CYS A 112 -46.89 42.24 -40.37
N ALA A 113 -46.29 43.33 -39.89
CA ALA A 113 -44.98 43.33 -39.25
C ALA A 113 -44.96 42.42 -38.02
N ARG A 114 -45.98 42.51 -37.16
CA ARG A 114 -46.14 41.61 -36.00
C ARG A 114 -46.30 40.16 -36.44
N SER A 115 -47.16 39.86 -37.42
CA SER A 115 -47.37 38.49 -37.90
C SER A 115 -46.11 37.86 -38.49
N VAL A 116 -45.38 38.57 -39.36
CA VAL A 116 -44.12 38.05 -39.94
C VAL A 116 -43.06 37.88 -38.85
N ASN A 117 -42.97 38.82 -37.90
CA ASN A 117 -42.05 38.70 -36.77
C ASN A 117 -42.38 37.50 -35.85
N THR A 118 -43.65 37.26 -35.55
CA THR A 118 -44.04 36.15 -34.66
C THR A 118 -43.84 34.79 -35.32
N HIS A 119 -44.08 34.70 -36.63
CA HIS A 119 -43.68 33.51 -37.40
C HIS A 119 -42.16 33.30 -37.29
N ARG A 120 -41.36 34.38 -37.41
CA ARG A 120 -39.89 34.31 -37.34
C ARG A 120 -39.42 33.82 -35.98
N GLU A 121 -39.95 34.35 -34.90
CA GLU A 121 -39.58 33.96 -33.53
C GLU A 121 -39.87 32.47 -33.28
N VAL A 122 -41.06 31.99 -33.67
CA VAL A 122 -41.46 30.58 -33.48
C VAL A 122 -40.65 29.63 -34.36
N ILE A 123 -40.44 29.94 -35.63
CA ILE A 123 -39.66 29.08 -36.55
C ILE A 123 -38.17 29.08 -36.15
N ASN A 124 -37.62 30.23 -35.76
CA ASN A 124 -36.24 30.32 -35.28
C ASN A 124 -36.04 29.55 -33.97
N ALA A 125 -37.02 29.58 -33.05
CA ALA A 125 -37.01 28.76 -31.85
C ALA A 125 -37.01 27.25 -32.17
N LEU A 126 -37.89 26.80 -33.07
CA LEU A 126 -37.94 25.39 -33.51
C LEU A 126 -36.62 24.90 -34.11
N ARG A 127 -35.99 25.69 -35.00
CA ARG A 127 -34.69 25.36 -35.60
C ARG A 127 -33.58 25.34 -34.56
N THR A 128 -33.54 26.32 -33.65
CA THR A 128 -32.53 26.37 -32.58
C THR A 128 -32.68 25.18 -31.62
N LEU A 129 -33.92 24.75 -31.30
CA LEU A 129 -34.16 23.56 -30.49
C LEU A 129 -33.70 22.27 -31.20
N GLU A 130 -33.89 22.18 -32.53
CA GLU A 130 -33.41 21.06 -33.34
C GLU A 130 -31.87 20.98 -33.37
N ASP A 131 -31.20 22.08 -33.69
CA ASP A 131 -29.72 22.17 -33.70
C ASP A 131 -29.11 21.74 -32.36
N GLU A 132 -29.74 22.16 -31.25
CA GLU A 132 -29.31 21.79 -29.91
C GLU A 132 -29.64 20.34 -29.54
N ASN A 133 -30.77 19.79 -30.00
CA ASN A 133 -31.08 18.36 -29.87
C ASN A 133 -30.05 17.49 -30.59
N GLN A 134 -29.67 17.87 -31.82
CA GLN A 134 -28.64 17.19 -32.60
C GLN A 134 -27.27 17.30 -31.92
N TRP A 135 -26.89 18.49 -31.43
CA TRP A 135 -25.63 18.68 -30.71
C TRP A 135 -25.56 17.84 -29.41
N ILE A 136 -26.62 17.84 -28.59
CA ILE A 136 -26.63 17.01 -27.37
C ILE A 136 -26.62 15.52 -27.71
N ALA A 137 -27.34 15.09 -28.75
CA ALA A 137 -27.28 13.70 -29.23
C ALA A 137 -25.86 13.30 -29.66
N GLN A 138 -25.13 14.16 -30.38
CA GLN A 138 -23.72 13.93 -30.71
C GLN A 138 -22.86 13.78 -29.44
N LYS A 139 -23.01 14.68 -28.46
CA LYS A 139 -22.25 14.60 -27.19
C LYS A 139 -22.58 13.35 -26.38
N GLN A 140 -23.83 12.90 -26.37
CA GLN A 140 -24.23 11.63 -25.77
C GLN A 140 -23.51 10.44 -26.42
N THR A 141 -23.45 10.38 -27.76
CA THR A 141 -22.70 9.30 -28.43
C THR A 141 -21.21 9.33 -28.12
N GLN A 142 -20.60 10.53 -28.02
CA GLN A 142 -19.20 10.73 -27.61
C GLN A 142 -18.95 10.17 -26.20
N LEU A 143 -19.80 10.50 -25.22
CA LEU A 143 -19.71 9.98 -23.85
C LEU A 143 -19.84 8.45 -23.78
N SER A 144 -20.66 7.85 -24.66
CA SER A 144 -20.90 6.39 -24.71
C SER A 144 -19.72 5.55 -25.24
N ASN A 145 -18.79 6.16 -25.97
CA ASN A 145 -17.71 5.45 -26.66
C ASN A 145 -16.42 5.34 -25.82
N ASP A 146 -15.98 6.43 -25.21
CA ASP A 146 -14.60 6.54 -24.69
C ASP A 146 -14.50 6.19 -23.19
N ASN A 147 -15.14 5.11 -22.72
CA ASN A 147 -15.33 4.80 -21.29
C ASN A 147 -14.30 3.81 -20.69
N MET A 148 -13.25 3.46 -21.42
CA MET A 148 -12.22 2.51 -21.00
C MET A 148 -10.86 3.10 -21.34
N ALA A 149 -9.87 2.87 -20.48
CA ALA A 149 -8.48 3.23 -20.74
C ALA A 149 -7.59 1.99 -20.61
N LEU A 150 -6.56 1.92 -21.44
CA LEU A 150 -5.55 0.86 -21.45
C LEU A 150 -4.26 1.31 -20.75
N SER A 151 -4.09 2.61 -20.48
CA SER A 151 -2.94 3.17 -19.78
C SER A 151 -3.32 4.36 -18.89
N PHE A 152 -2.51 4.66 -17.87
CA PHE A 152 -2.70 5.83 -17.01
C PHE A 152 -2.67 7.15 -17.80
N LEU A 153 -1.77 7.29 -18.78
CA LEU A 153 -1.71 8.48 -19.66
C LEU A 153 -3.00 8.67 -20.47
N GLU A 154 -3.63 7.57 -20.90
CA GLU A 154 -4.93 7.61 -21.58
C GLU A 154 -6.05 8.02 -20.61
N VAL A 155 -6.06 7.53 -19.36
CA VAL A 155 -7.00 8.02 -18.32
C VAL A 155 -6.88 9.53 -18.14
N GLN A 156 -5.66 10.05 -17.98
CA GLN A 156 -5.44 11.49 -17.79
C GLN A 156 -5.98 12.31 -18.98
N LYS A 157 -5.66 11.89 -20.21
CA LYS A 157 -6.19 12.53 -21.44
C LYS A 157 -7.72 12.47 -21.52
N LEU A 158 -8.33 11.34 -21.16
CA LEU A 158 -9.78 11.16 -21.14
C LEU A 158 -10.45 11.99 -20.04
N LEU A 159 -9.79 12.20 -18.89
CA LEU A 159 -10.26 13.04 -17.80
C LEU A 159 -10.24 14.52 -18.19
N SER A 160 -9.14 15.02 -18.79
CA SER A 160 -9.07 16.38 -19.32
C SER A 160 -10.12 16.63 -20.41
N ARG A 161 -10.26 15.72 -21.38
CA ARG A 161 -11.30 15.84 -22.44
C ARG A 161 -12.71 15.78 -21.86
N HIS A 162 -12.92 15.03 -20.78
CA HIS A 162 -14.20 14.97 -20.09
C HIS A 162 -14.53 16.28 -19.34
N GLN A 163 -13.54 16.92 -18.71
CA GLN A 163 -13.70 18.26 -18.12
C GLN A 163 -14.13 19.28 -19.18
N THR A 164 -13.51 19.28 -20.37
CA THR A 164 -13.92 20.14 -21.49
C THR A 164 -15.37 19.89 -21.91
N VAL A 165 -15.77 18.63 -22.11
CA VAL A 165 -17.16 18.28 -22.48
C VAL A 165 -18.17 18.67 -21.39
N THR A 166 -17.79 18.55 -20.12
CA THR A 166 -18.65 18.94 -18.99
C THR A 166 -18.90 20.46 -19.00
N ALA A 167 -17.84 21.27 -19.14
CA ALA A 167 -17.95 22.72 -19.25
C ALA A 167 -18.73 23.17 -20.51
N GLU A 168 -18.54 22.50 -21.65
CA GLU A 168 -19.33 22.76 -22.87
C GLU A 168 -20.83 22.52 -22.66
N VAL A 169 -21.19 21.41 -21.99
CA VAL A 169 -22.59 21.07 -21.69
C VAL A 169 -23.19 22.05 -20.70
N GLU A 170 -22.51 22.35 -19.59
CA GLU A 170 -22.96 23.31 -18.57
C GLU A 170 -23.18 24.72 -19.16
N HIS A 171 -22.26 25.19 -20.00
CA HIS A 171 -22.43 26.47 -20.67
C HIS A 171 -23.65 26.48 -21.61
N ARG A 172 -23.86 25.41 -22.40
CA ARG A 172 -25.03 25.34 -23.30
C ARG A 172 -26.35 25.12 -22.57
N THR A 173 -26.40 24.38 -21.47
CA THR A 173 -27.65 24.23 -20.69
C THR A 173 -28.08 25.56 -20.06
N VAL A 174 -27.13 26.36 -19.56
CA VAL A 174 -27.40 27.73 -19.09
C VAL A 174 -27.91 28.61 -20.24
N ARG A 175 -27.21 28.63 -21.39
CA ARG A 175 -27.59 29.44 -22.56
C ARG A 175 -28.99 29.08 -23.09
N ASN A 176 -29.31 27.79 -23.17
CA ASN A 176 -30.58 27.32 -23.73
C ASN A 176 -31.76 27.49 -22.74
N SER A 177 -31.49 27.86 -21.48
CA SER A 177 -32.52 27.97 -20.44
C SER A 177 -33.56 29.08 -20.71
N SER A 178 -33.18 30.17 -21.39
CA SER A 178 -34.11 31.22 -21.82
C SER A 178 -35.03 30.70 -22.93
N LEU A 179 -34.47 30.09 -23.97
CA LEU A 179 -35.20 29.49 -25.09
C LEU A 179 -36.24 28.46 -24.59
N ILE A 180 -35.85 27.58 -23.67
CA ILE A 180 -36.76 26.59 -23.08
C ILE A 180 -37.87 27.26 -22.25
N LYS A 181 -37.55 28.30 -21.46
CA LYS A 181 -38.57 29.06 -20.70
C LYS A 181 -39.58 29.73 -21.64
N THR A 182 -39.12 30.45 -22.66
CA THR A 182 -39.98 31.11 -23.64
C THR A 182 -40.87 30.11 -24.39
N ALA A 183 -40.31 28.98 -24.85
CA ALA A 183 -41.11 27.94 -25.50
C ALA A 183 -42.16 27.32 -24.56
N MET A 184 -41.80 27.07 -23.30
CA MET A 184 -42.73 26.58 -22.26
C MET A 184 -43.81 27.59 -21.90
N GLU A 185 -43.47 28.88 -21.86
CA GLU A 185 -44.42 29.98 -21.63
C GLU A 185 -45.41 30.10 -22.79
N TRP A 186 -44.95 30.00 -24.04
CA TRP A 186 -45.83 29.99 -25.21
C TRP A 186 -46.79 28.78 -25.21
N LEU A 187 -46.29 27.58 -24.90
CA LEU A 187 -47.12 26.37 -24.80
C LEU A 187 -48.16 26.49 -23.69
N ARG A 188 -47.75 26.93 -22.49
CA ARG A 188 -48.63 27.12 -21.33
C ARG A 188 -49.73 28.16 -21.60
N LEU A 189 -49.38 29.29 -22.20
CA LEU A 189 -50.37 30.30 -22.59
C LEU A 189 -51.30 29.79 -23.69
N GLY A 190 -50.81 28.94 -24.59
CA GLY A 190 -51.60 28.31 -25.65
C GLY A 190 -52.62 27.29 -25.14
N GLU A 191 -52.31 26.56 -24.06
CA GLU A 191 -53.29 25.72 -23.37
C GLU A 191 -54.34 26.55 -22.64
N VAL A 192 -53.93 27.61 -21.93
CA VAL A 192 -54.84 28.50 -21.18
C VAL A 192 -55.81 29.26 -22.12
N LEU A 193 -55.36 29.66 -23.31
CA LEU A 193 -56.19 30.38 -24.29
C LEU A 193 -57.20 29.49 -25.05
N GLN A 194 -57.24 28.18 -24.78
CA GLN A 194 -58.41 27.36 -25.17
C GLN A 194 -59.65 27.65 -24.29
N LEU A 195 -59.48 28.42 -23.20
CA LEU A 195 -60.57 28.97 -22.39
C LEU A 195 -60.75 30.47 -22.69
N PRO A 196 -61.99 30.97 -22.82
CA PRO A 196 -62.29 32.26 -23.45
C PRO A 196 -62.12 33.47 -22.51
N ALA A 197 -60.94 33.66 -21.90
CA ALA A 197 -60.62 34.90 -21.16
C ALA A 197 -59.11 35.10 -20.88
N PHE A 198 -58.32 35.56 -21.85
CA PHE A 198 -57.09 36.30 -21.53
C PHE A 198 -56.71 37.32 -22.61
N HIS A 199 -56.74 38.61 -22.27
CA HIS A 199 -56.24 39.70 -23.12
C HIS A 199 -54.96 40.27 -22.48
N SER A 200 -53.82 39.64 -22.76
CA SER A 200 -52.50 40.11 -22.32
C SER A 200 -51.83 40.89 -23.46
N ALA A 201 -51.63 42.20 -23.28
CA ALA A 201 -50.92 43.06 -24.23
C ALA A 201 -49.39 42.86 -24.12
N LYS A 202 -48.91 41.67 -24.47
CA LYS A 202 -47.49 41.31 -24.58
C LYS A 202 -47.20 40.69 -25.94
N GLU A 203 -45.97 40.85 -26.43
CA GLU A 203 -45.53 40.36 -27.74
C GLU A 203 -45.74 38.83 -27.88
N ASP A 204 -45.51 38.09 -26.79
CA ASP A 204 -45.78 36.64 -26.68
C ASP A 204 -47.19 36.23 -27.10
N ALA A 205 -48.21 37.08 -26.88
CA ALA A 205 -49.60 36.74 -27.17
C ALA A 205 -49.82 36.45 -28.68
N TYR A 206 -49.04 37.08 -29.56
CA TYR A 206 -49.11 36.84 -30.99
C TYR A 206 -48.39 35.55 -31.41
N CYS A 207 -47.26 35.22 -30.77
CA CYS A 207 -46.58 33.93 -30.96
C CYS A 207 -47.47 32.77 -30.49
N VAL A 208 -48.14 32.93 -29.35
CA VAL A 208 -49.13 31.97 -28.84
C VAL A 208 -50.33 31.83 -29.78
N ALA A 209 -50.86 32.93 -30.31
CA ALA A 209 -51.95 32.89 -31.30
C ALA A 209 -51.55 32.15 -32.58
N PHE A 210 -50.31 32.32 -33.07
CA PHE A 210 -49.78 31.58 -34.21
C PHE A 210 -49.64 30.07 -33.91
N ILE A 211 -49.02 29.72 -32.77
CA ILE A 211 -48.84 28.31 -32.34
C ILE A 211 -50.18 27.60 -32.14
N THR A 212 -51.18 28.26 -31.52
CA THR A 212 -52.52 27.69 -31.32
C THR A 212 -53.32 27.56 -32.62
N SER A 213 -53.11 28.44 -33.60
CA SER A 213 -53.71 28.33 -34.94
C SER A 213 -53.16 27.13 -35.74
N HIS A 214 -51.92 26.71 -35.46
CA HIS A 214 -51.24 25.62 -36.15
C HIS A 214 -50.92 24.46 -35.21
N ARG A 215 -51.91 23.57 -35.03
CA ARG A 215 -51.86 22.42 -34.11
C ARG A 215 -50.60 21.56 -34.24
N ASP A 216 -50.04 21.43 -35.44
CA ASP A 216 -48.85 20.61 -35.67
C ASP A 216 -47.53 21.32 -35.27
N LEU A 217 -47.44 22.65 -35.45
CA LEU A 217 -46.33 23.45 -34.88
C LEU A 217 -46.33 23.43 -33.34
N SER A 218 -47.51 23.45 -32.71
CA SER A 218 -47.65 23.30 -31.25
C SER A 218 -47.10 21.95 -30.75
N LYS A 219 -47.43 20.85 -31.44
CA LYS A 219 -46.87 19.53 -31.14
C LYS A 219 -45.35 19.51 -31.35
N GLU A 220 -44.87 20.04 -32.47
CA GLU A 220 -43.44 20.05 -32.82
C GLU A 220 -42.61 20.85 -31.81
N LEU A 221 -43.13 21.99 -31.33
CA LEU A 221 -42.49 22.79 -30.28
C LEU A 221 -42.43 22.01 -28.97
N LEU A 222 -43.53 21.35 -28.58
CA LEU A 222 -43.58 20.51 -27.38
C LEU A 222 -42.62 19.31 -27.47
N THR A 223 -42.57 18.61 -28.61
CA THR A 223 -41.67 17.46 -28.79
C THR A 223 -40.21 17.89 -28.77
N LYS A 224 -39.79 18.89 -29.57
CA LYS A 224 -38.39 19.35 -29.59
C LYS A 224 -37.95 19.94 -28.24
N THR A 225 -38.82 20.65 -27.53
CA THR A 225 -38.51 21.21 -26.19
C THR A 225 -38.40 20.10 -25.13
N SER A 226 -39.35 19.17 -25.07
CA SER A 226 -39.32 18.06 -24.11
C SER A 226 -38.18 17.08 -24.38
N GLU A 227 -37.85 16.83 -25.64
CA GLU A 227 -36.69 16.06 -26.05
C GLU A 227 -35.38 16.72 -25.59
N LEU A 228 -35.25 18.04 -25.74
CA LEU A 228 -34.05 18.76 -25.31
C LEU A 228 -33.85 18.67 -23.80
N VAL A 229 -34.90 18.91 -23.01
CA VAL A 229 -34.87 18.78 -21.54
C VAL A 229 -34.53 17.35 -21.13
N PHE A 230 -35.12 16.33 -21.78
CA PHE A 230 -34.81 14.93 -21.50
C PHE A 230 -33.35 14.58 -21.84
N ARG A 231 -32.86 14.98 -23.01
CA ARG A 231 -31.48 14.74 -23.45
C ARG A 231 -30.47 15.44 -22.55
N GLN A 232 -30.75 16.67 -22.09
CA GLN A 232 -29.93 17.37 -21.10
C GLN A 232 -29.81 16.56 -19.79
N ALA A 233 -30.93 16.10 -19.24
CA ALA A 233 -30.94 15.29 -18.02
C ALA A 233 -30.19 13.95 -18.18
N VAL A 234 -30.34 13.28 -19.32
CA VAL A 234 -29.60 12.05 -19.65
C VAL A 234 -28.10 12.31 -19.77
N VAL A 235 -27.68 13.36 -20.47
CA VAL A 235 -26.25 13.69 -20.63
C VAL A 235 -25.61 14.10 -19.30
N HIS A 236 -26.28 14.86 -18.43
CA HIS A 236 -25.76 15.14 -17.08
C HIS A 236 -25.55 13.86 -16.26
N ARG A 237 -26.48 12.89 -16.34
CA ARG A 237 -26.32 11.57 -15.71
C ARG A 237 -25.15 10.78 -16.32
N GLU A 238 -25.02 10.77 -17.64
CA GLU A 238 -23.91 10.08 -18.33
C GLU A 238 -22.55 10.70 -18.02
N ILE A 239 -22.48 12.03 -17.86
CA ILE A 239 -21.28 12.75 -17.39
C ILE A 239 -20.87 12.24 -16.01
N GLY A 240 -21.77 12.21 -15.03
CA GLY A 240 -21.45 11.72 -13.68
C GLY A 240 -21.02 10.25 -13.63
N VAL A 241 -21.70 9.38 -14.39
CA VAL A 241 -21.35 7.95 -14.49
C VAL A 241 -20.01 7.73 -15.21
N ARG A 242 -19.68 8.56 -16.20
CA ARG A 242 -18.38 8.52 -16.86
C ARG A 242 -17.26 9.02 -15.94
N LEU A 243 -17.50 10.08 -15.18
CA LEU A 243 -16.53 10.64 -14.23
C LEU A 243 -16.13 9.61 -13.17
N SER A 244 -17.09 8.90 -12.57
CA SER A 244 -16.80 7.86 -11.58
C SER A 244 -16.01 6.70 -12.17
N VAL A 245 -16.30 6.28 -13.41
CA VAL A 245 -15.51 5.26 -14.13
C VAL A 245 -14.08 5.73 -14.41
N LEU A 246 -13.88 6.98 -14.83
CA LEU A 246 -12.53 7.52 -15.08
C LEU A 246 -11.71 7.66 -13.79
N TYR A 247 -12.33 8.12 -12.68
CA TYR A 247 -11.66 8.15 -11.37
C TYR A 247 -11.35 6.74 -10.84
N HIS A 248 -12.23 5.76 -11.05
CA HIS A 248 -11.94 4.36 -10.71
C HIS A 248 -10.70 3.86 -11.47
N TRP A 249 -10.62 4.08 -12.78
CA TRP A 249 -9.42 3.73 -13.56
C TRP A 249 -8.17 4.48 -13.09
N GLN A 250 -8.27 5.77 -12.77
CA GLN A 250 -7.15 6.56 -12.26
C GLN A 250 -6.62 5.98 -10.94
N ALA A 251 -7.51 5.67 -10.00
CA ALA A 251 -7.17 5.07 -8.72
C ALA A 251 -6.61 3.64 -8.87
N TRP A 252 -7.17 2.84 -9.78
CA TRP A 252 -6.65 1.51 -10.12
C TRP A 252 -5.20 1.55 -10.61
N PHE A 253 -4.88 2.46 -11.53
CA PHE A 253 -3.51 2.59 -12.05
C PHE A 253 -2.53 3.06 -10.97
N VAL A 254 -2.91 4.02 -10.14
CA VAL A 254 -2.07 4.48 -9.01
C VAL A 254 -1.82 3.33 -8.04
N GLN A 255 -2.87 2.64 -7.57
CA GLN A 255 -2.75 1.54 -6.62
C GLN A 255 -1.91 0.37 -7.18
N HIS A 256 -2.02 0.07 -8.49
CA HIS A 256 -1.21 -0.95 -9.14
C HIS A 256 0.28 -0.56 -9.21
N MET A 257 0.62 0.73 -9.37
CA MET A 257 2.01 1.19 -9.31
C MET A 257 2.53 1.17 -7.88
N ASP A 258 1.75 1.65 -6.90
CA ASP A 258 2.08 1.62 -5.46
C ASP A 258 2.42 0.18 -5.00
N LEU A 259 1.66 -0.82 -5.48
CA LEU A 259 1.90 -2.24 -5.20
C LEU A 259 3.18 -2.80 -5.86
N LEU A 260 3.51 -2.36 -7.08
CA LEU A 260 4.74 -2.78 -7.77
C LEU A 260 6.00 -2.17 -7.14
N GLU A 261 5.97 -0.90 -6.77
CA GLU A 261 7.07 -0.23 -6.06
C GLU A 261 7.34 -0.93 -4.73
N LEU A 262 6.26 -1.23 -3.97
CA LEU A 262 6.36 -1.99 -2.73
C LEU A 262 6.89 -3.41 -2.93
N TYR A 263 6.46 -4.12 -3.98
CA TYR A 263 6.97 -5.45 -4.31
C TYR A 263 8.49 -5.45 -4.56
N ASN A 264 8.98 -4.48 -5.34
CA ASN A 264 10.41 -4.33 -5.63
C ASN A 264 11.20 -4.02 -4.36
N TRP A 265 10.71 -3.10 -3.52
CA TRP A 265 11.33 -2.79 -2.22
C TRP A 265 11.41 -4.00 -1.29
N LEU A 266 10.39 -4.87 -1.27
CA LEU A 266 10.40 -6.11 -0.49
C LEU A 266 11.45 -7.12 -1.01
N ILE A 267 11.71 -7.17 -2.31
CA ILE A 267 12.78 -8.02 -2.90
C ILE A 267 14.16 -7.44 -2.61
N GLU A 268 14.34 -6.12 -2.75
CA GLU A 268 15.62 -5.45 -2.47
C GLU A 268 16.02 -5.60 -1.00
N THR A 269 15.05 -5.49 -0.08
CA THR A 269 15.28 -5.71 1.35
C THR A 269 15.55 -7.18 1.69
N GLU A 270 14.85 -8.15 1.08
CA GLU A 270 15.17 -9.58 1.21
C GLU A 270 16.61 -9.87 0.76
N SER A 271 17.01 -9.37 -0.40
CA SER A 271 18.36 -9.52 -0.96
C SER A 271 19.44 -8.89 -0.08
N SER A 272 19.20 -7.69 0.45
CA SER A 272 20.09 -7.03 1.42
C SER A 272 20.24 -7.85 2.70
N ILE A 273 19.13 -8.39 3.23
CA ILE A 273 19.13 -9.25 4.41
C ILE A 273 19.98 -10.51 4.17
N MET A 274 19.83 -11.16 3.02
CA MET A 274 20.57 -12.38 2.65
C MET A 274 22.07 -12.15 2.42
N THR A 275 22.45 -11.02 1.80
CA THR A 275 23.85 -10.72 1.44
C THR A 275 24.70 -10.24 2.62
N GLU A 276 24.11 -9.57 3.62
CA GLU A 276 24.80 -9.14 4.84
C GLU A 276 25.14 -10.28 5.84
N CYS A 277 24.84 -11.54 5.53
CA CYS A 277 24.97 -12.67 6.46
C CYS A 277 26.41 -13.17 6.70
N HIS A 278 27.43 -12.59 6.07
CA HIS A 278 28.79 -13.13 6.12
C HIS A 278 29.66 -12.53 7.24
N ALA A 279 30.01 -13.37 8.22
CA ALA A 279 31.11 -13.22 9.17
C ALA A 279 30.97 -12.19 10.32
N ALA A 280 29.94 -12.37 11.15
CA ALA A 280 29.96 -11.90 12.54
C ALA A 280 30.95 -12.74 13.42
N ARG A 281 32.25 -12.66 13.12
CA ARG A 281 33.32 -13.24 13.96
C ARG A 281 33.66 -12.28 15.10
N GLY A 282 33.65 -12.80 16.34
CA GLY A 282 33.91 -12.04 17.57
C GLY A 282 32.72 -11.19 18.04
N LEU A 283 32.68 -10.91 19.35
CA LEU A 283 31.55 -10.25 20.00
C LEU A 283 31.20 -8.88 19.41
N ALA A 284 32.20 -8.02 19.18
CA ALA A 284 31.96 -6.66 18.68
C ALA A 284 31.26 -6.65 17.30
N SER A 285 31.63 -7.59 16.41
CA SER A 285 31.00 -7.75 15.09
C SER A 285 29.58 -8.28 15.24
N ALA A 286 29.36 -9.28 16.10
CA ALA A 286 28.03 -9.83 16.38
C ALA A 286 27.07 -8.79 16.98
N TYR A 287 27.50 -8.00 17.97
CA TYR A 287 26.70 -6.90 18.52
C TYR A 287 26.38 -5.82 17.49
N ALA A 288 27.34 -5.45 16.62
CA ALA A 288 27.09 -4.51 15.54
C ALA A 288 26.07 -5.05 14.51
N ALA A 289 26.17 -6.33 14.16
CA ALA A 289 25.23 -7.00 13.26
C ALA A 289 23.82 -7.09 13.86
N ILE A 290 23.68 -7.49 15.14
CA ILE A 290 22.40 -7.50 15.86
C ILE A 290 21.81 -6.09 15.93
N LYS A 291 22.62 -5.06 16.21
CA LYS A 291 22.13 -3.67 16.25
C LYS A 291 21.63 -3.21 14.88
N LYS A 292 22.36 -3.47 13.78
CA LYS A 292 21.89 -3.21 12.41
C LYS A 292 20.59 -3.96 12.11
N HIS A 293 20.54 -5.25 12.41
CA HIS A 293 19.37 -6.10 12.18
C HIS A 293 18.16 -5.63 13.00
N SER A 294 18.35 -5.12 14.21
CA SER A 294 17.25 -4.56 15.03
C SER A 294 16.60 -3.33 14.39
N VAL A 295 17.33 -2.56 13.57
CA VAL A 295 16.75 -1.47 12.77
C VAL A 295 15.94 -2.04 11.60
N ILE A 296 16.42 -3.09 10.93
CA ILE A 296 15.67 -3.78 9.87
C ILE A 296 14.41 -4.44 10.44
N GLU A 297 14.50 -5.09 11.61
CA GLU A 297 13.36 -5.66 12.34
C GLU A 297 12.36 -4.57 12.74
N ALA A 298 12.82 -3.44 13.28
CA ALA A 298 11.98 -2.29 13.58
C ALA A 298 11.37 -1.66 12.30
N ILE A 299 12.02 -1.81 11.15
CA ILE A 299 11.46 -1.38 9.87
C ILE A 299 10.37 -2.35 9.39
N VAL A 300 10.65 -3.65 9.33
CA VAL A 300 9.70 -4.67 8.85
C VAL A 300 8.52 -4.85 9.82
N SER A 301 8.75 -4.73 11.13
CA SER A 301 7.71 -4.81 12.17
C SER A 301 7.01 -3.48 12.46
N GLY A 302 7.68 -2.34 12.23
CA GLY A 302 7.23 -1.02 12.68
C GLY A 302 7.01 0.05 11.60
N PHE A 303 7.77 0.08 10.50
CA PHE A 303 7.76 1.22 9.56
C PHE A 303 6.48 1.36 8.74
N GLN A 304 5.77 0.26 8.50
CA GLN A 304 4.66 0.26 7.56
C GLN A 304 3.34 -0.29 8.13
N ALA A 305 3.20 -0.40 9.45
CA ALA A 305 1.92 -0.83 10.03
C ALA A 305 0.71 0.02 9.54
N PRO A 306 0.81 1.35 9.27
CA PRO A 306 -0.26 2.07 8.58
C PRO A 306 -0.30 1.86 7.05
N ARG A 307 0.85 1.97 6.35
CA ARG A 307 0.91 1.90 4.88
C ARG A 307 0.55 0.51 4.34
N LEU A 308 1.09 -0.57 4.93
CA LEU A 308 0.72 -1.95 4.60
C LEU A 308 -0.69 -2.31 5.04
N ARG A 309 -1.21 -1.80 6.18
CA ARG A 309 -2.62 -2.05 6.54
C ARG A 309 -3.57 -1.48 5.49
N HIS A 310 -3.33 -0.26 5.00
CA HIS A 310 -4.11 0.33 3.90
C HIS A 310 -3.95 -0.38 2.54
N LEU A 311 -2.83 -1.05 2.29
CA LEU A 311 -2.55 -1.74 1.02
C LEU A 311 -2.97 -3.22 1.01
N ILE A 312 -2.91 -3.92 2.16
CA ILE A 312 -2.86 -5.41 2.21
C ILE A 312 -3.79 -6.04 3.27
N GLY A 313 -4.29 -5.28 4.25
CA GLY A 313 -4.96 -5.87 5.41
C GLY A 313 -6.33 -6.53 5.12
N TYR A 314 -6.46 -7.84 5.38
CA TYR A 314 -7.71 -8.62 5.26
C TYR A 314 -8.90 -8.14 6.14
N PHE A 315 -8.71 -7.10 6.95
CA PHE A 315 -9.74 -6.47 7.79
C PHE A 315 -9.72 -4.92 7.78
N THR A 316 -8.76 -4.28 7.09
CA THR A 316 -8.62 -2.79 7.04
C THR A 316 -8.01 -2.25 5.74
N GLY A 317 -7.81 -3.08 4.72
CA GLY A 317 -7.18 -2.74 3.44
C GLY A 317 -8.09 -2.00 2.46
N THR A 318 -8.78 -0.97 2.95
CA THR A 318 -9.84 -0.23 2.24
C THR A 318 -9.50 0.02 0.77
N ARG A 319 -8.40 0.73 0.47
CA ARG A 319 -8.13 1.20 -0.89
C ARG A 319 -8.02 0.10 -1.95
N THR A 320 -7.38 -1.04 -1.67
CA THR A 320 -7.30 -2.14 -2.67
C THR A 320 -8.61 -2.92 -2.73
N THR A 321 -9.25 -3.21 -1.59
CA THR A 321 -10.49 -4.00 -1.54
C THR A 321 -11.68 -3.23 -2.13
N ASP A 322 -11.82 -1.94 -1.80
CA ASP A 322 -12.83 -1.03 -2.34
C ASP A 322 -12.70 -0.92 -3.87
N LEU A 323 -11.46 -0.91 -4.40
CA LEU A 323 -11.21 -0.92 -5.85
C LEU A 323 -11.58 -2.26 -6.50
N LEU A 324 -11.26 -3.39 -5.87
CA LEU A 324 -11.66 -4.71 -6.36
C LEU A 324 -13.18 -4.86 -6.36
N GLU A 325 -13.87 -4.45 -5.29
CA GLU A 325 -15.33 -4.43 -5.20
C GLU A 325 -15.97 -3.47 -6.23
N ALA A 326 -15.43 -2.27 -6.41
CA ALA A 326 -15.86 -1.35 -7.47
C ALA A 326 -15.69 -1.96 -8.87
N THR A 327 -14.60 -2.70 -9.11
CA THR A 327 -14.41 -3.43 -10.38
C THR A 327 -15.47 -4.52 -10.55
N MET A 328 -15.76 -5.30 -9.49
CA MET A 328 -16.78 -6.36 -9.52
C MET A 328 -18.18 -5.81 -9.74
N THR A 329 -18.58 -4.72 -9.08
CA THR A 329 -19.88 -4.08 -9.30
C THR A 329 -20.00 -3.52 -10.72
N MET A 330 -18.91 -2.97 -11.29
CA MET A 330 -18.85 -2.58 -12.70
C MET A 330 -19.01 -3.78 -13.65
N ILE A 331 -18.36 -4.92 -13.36
CA ILE A 331 -18.52 -6.17 -14.12
C ILE A 331 -19.99 -6.63 -14.07
N ALA A 332 -20.57 -6.75 -12.87
CA ALA A 332 -21.95 -7.20 -12.68
C ALA A 332 -22.96 -6.28 -13.41
N ALA A 333 -22.76 -4.96 -13.36
CA ALA A 333 -23.60 -3.99 -14.08
C ALA A 333 -23.49 -4.15 -15.61
N LYS A 334 -22.33 -4.53 -16.15
CA LYS A 334 -22.13 -4.80 -17.58
C LYS A 334 -22.69 -6.17 -17.99
N GLN A 335 -22.54 -7.19 -17.14
CA GLN A 335 -23.13 -8.52 -17.33
C GLN A 335 -24.66 -8.45 -17.34
N LYS A 336 -25.29 -7.72 -16.41
CA LYS A 336 -26.75 -7.46 -16.40
C LYS A 336 -27.22 -6.73 -17.66
N LYS A 337 -26.44 -5.77 -18.18
CA LYS A 337 -26.74 -5.16 -19.48
C LYS A 337 -26.63 -6.15 -20.63
N LEU A 338 -25.66 -7.07 -20.59
CA LEU A 338 -25.47 -8.10 -21.61
C LEU A 338 -26.60 -9.15 -21.61
N SER A 339 -27.11 -9.55 -20.43
CA SER A 339 -28.23 -10.51 -20.33
C SER A 339 -29.52 -9.95 -20.93
N HIS A 340 -29.84 -8.67 -20.73
CA HIS A 340 -30.99 -8.02 -21.37
C HIS A 340 -30.91 -8.00 -22.92
N TYR A 341 -29.72 -8.09 -23.52
CA TYR A 341 -29.55 -8.26 -24.98
C TYR A 341 -29.55 -9.73 -25.45
N LEU A 342 -29.76 -10.68 -24.54
CA LEU A 342 -29.83 -12.11 -24.80
C LEU A 342 -31.23 -12.71 -24.57
N ASP A 343 -32.13 -12.00 -23.88
CA ASP A 343 -33.54 -12.40 -23.76
C ASP A 343 -34.23 -12.44 -25.15
N PRO A 344 -34.93 -13.54 -25.50
CA PRO A 344 -35.47 -13.77 -26.84
C PRO A 344 -36.85 -13.14 -27.10
N THR A 345 -37.33 -12.25 -26.22
CA THR A 345 -38.72 -11.76 -26.18
C THR A 345 -39.05 -10.61 -27.14
N ASP A 346 -38.61 -10.69 -28.41
CA ASP A 346 -39.09 -9.79 -29.46
C ASP A 346 -39.15 -10.47 -30.86
N PRO A 347 -40.32 -11.00 -31.28
CA PRO A 347 -40.44 -11.76 -32.53
C PRO A 347 -40.34 -10.95 -33.84
N PHE A 348 -40.24 -9.62 -33.79
CA PHE A 348 -40.32 -8.74 -34.96
C PHE A 348 -39.15 -7.75 -35.07
N VAL A 349 -37.93 -8.27 -35.23
CA VAL A 349 -36.70 -7.45 -35.33
C VAL A 349 -36.09 -7.52 -36.73
N THR A 350 -36.01 -6.37 -37.41
CA THR A 350 -35.40 -6.21 -38.74
C THR A 350 -33.89 -6.50 -38.73
N THR A 351 -33.35 -6.95 -39.86
CA THR A 351 -31.95 -7.40 -40.01
C THR A 351 -30.90 -6.35 -39.61
N ASP A 352 -31.16 -5.06 -39.84
CA ASP A 352 -30.26 -3.98 -39.40
C ASP A 352 -30.25 -3.79 -37.87
N LYS A 353 -31.40 -3.95 -37.21
CA LYS A 353 -31.49 -3.92 -35.73
C LYS A 353 -30.70 -5.08 -35.10
N THR A 354 -30.73 -6.28 -35.70
CA THR A 354 -29.97 -7.43 -35.16
C THR A 354 -28.46 -7.27 -35.32
N LEU A 355 -27.97 -6.63 -36.39
CA LEU A 355 -26.56 -6.29 -36.58
C LEU A 355 -26.08 -5.26 -35.54
N LYS A 356 -26.84 -4.19 -35.33
CA LYS A 356 -26.53 -3.18 -34.29
C LYS A 356 -26.53 -3.79 -32.89
N ALA A 357 -27.49 -4.66 -32.57
CA ALA A 357 -27.51 -5.41 -31.31
C ALA A 357 -26.33 -6.40 -31.18
N LYS A 358 -25.90 -7.05 -32.27
CA LYS A 358 -24.70 -7.92 -32.28
C LYS A 358 -23.42 -7.12 -32.00
N ALA A 359 -23.26 -5.95 -32.61
CA ALA A 359 -22.14 -5.04 -32.33
C ALA A 359 -22.14 -4.57 -30.87
N HIS A 360 -23.30 -4.20 -30.31
CA HIS A 360 -23.40 -3.77 -28.91
C HIS A 360 -23.07 -4.91 -27.93
N ARG A 361 -23.55 -6.13 -28.18
CA ARG A 361 -23.16 -7.33 -27.39
C ARG A 361 -21.66 -7.58 -27.42
N HIS A 362 -21.01 -7.42 -28.57
CA HIS A 362 -19.55 -7.55 -28.67
C HIS A 362 -18.82 -6.44 -27.89
N LYS A 363 -19.28 -5.17 -27.98
CA LYS A 363 -18.75 -4.04 -27.18
C LYS A 363 -18.86 -4.31 -25.67
N LEU A 364 -19.99 -4.84 -25.20
CA LEU A 364 -20.18 -5.22 -23.79
C LEU A 364 -19.26 -6.37 -23.36
N ARG A 365 -19.16 -7.45 -24.14
CA ARG A 365 -18.25 -8.58 -23.85
C ARG A 365 -16.79 -8.13 -23.76
N ARG A 366 -16.33 -7.26 -24.68
CA ARG A 366 -14.98 -6.70 -24.64
C ARG A 366 -14.75 -5.84 -23.39
N GLN A 367 -15.74 -5.05 -22.96
CA GLN A 367 -15.64 -4.25 -21.73
C GLN A 367 -15.58 -5.13 -20.47
N ILE A 368 -16.41 -6.17 -20.39
CA ILE A 368 -16.39 -7.16 -19.30
C ILE A 368 -15.00 -7.82 -19.21
N HIS A 369 -14.47 -8.34 -20.31
CA HIS A 369 -13.16 -9.01 -20.33
C HIS A 369 -12.00 -8.09 -19.90
N ILE A 370 -12.04 -6.80 -20.26
CA ILE A 370 -11.02 -5.84 -19.81
C ILE A 370 -11.10 -5.61 -18.29
N LEU A 371 -12.31 -5.54 -17.73
CA LEU A 371 -12.52 -5.37 -16.29
C LEU A 371 -12.13 -6.62 -15.49
N GLU A 372 -12.50 -7.81 -15.97
CA GLU A 372 -12.08 -9.10 -15.39
C GLU A 372 -10.54 -9.17 -15.35
N ARG A 373 -9.88 -8.87 -16.48
CA ARG A 373 -8.42 -8.85 -16.55
C ARG A 373 -7.77 -7.78 -15.67
N SER A 374 -8.42 -6.63 -15.40
CA SER A 374 -7.89 -5.61 -14.48
C SER A 374 -8.11 -5.98 -13.01
N TYR A 375 -9.21 -6.68 -12.69
CA TYR A 375 -9.43 -7.29 -11.38
C TYR A 375 -8.34 -8.33 -11.09
N ASP A 376 -8.15 -9.30 -11.99
CA ASP A 376 -7.16 -10.38 -11.83
C ASP A 376 -5.75 -9.83 -11.64
N LYS A 377 -5.34 -8.83 -12.43
CA LYS A 377 -4.04 -8.18 -12.29
C LYS A 377 -3.83 -7.55 -10.91
N LEU A 378 -4.80 -6.75 -10.44
CA LEU A 378 -4.67 -6.04 -9.16
C LEU A 378 -4.70 -7.04 -7.99
N HIS A 379 -5.57 -8.04 -8.05
CA HIS A 379 -5.66 -9.11 -7.05
C HIS A 379 -4.37 -9.95 -7.00
N CYS A 380 -3.81 -10.35 -8.14
CA CYS A 380 -2.54 -11.10 -8.21
C CYS A 380 -1.35 -10.25 -7.73
N ALA A 381 -1.33 -8.93 -7.99
CA ALA A 381 -0.33 -8.03 -7.45
C ALA A 381 -0.42 -7.98 -5.91
N GLN A 382 -1.62 -7.74 -5.36
CA GLN A 382 -1.87 -7.74 -3.91
C GLN A 382 -1.45 -9.07 -3.25
N ALA A 383 -1.81 -10.20 -3.85
CA ALA A 383 -1.45 -11.53 -3.35
C ALA A 383 0.07 -11.77 -3.39
N SER A 384 0.75 -11.32 -4.44
CA SER A 384 2.21 -11.43 -4.58
C SER A 384 2.94 -10.62 -3.50
N VAL A 385 2.52 -9.36 -3.28
CA VAL A 385 3.07 -8.50 -2.22
C VAL A 385 2.84 -9.09 -0.84
N GLN A 386 1.63 -9.59 -0.55
CA GLN A 386 1.34 -10.22 0.74
C GLN A 386 2.21 -11.46 0.99
N LYS A 387 2.37 -12.34 -0.01
CA LYS A 387 3.23 -13.52 0.08
C LYS A 387 4.69 -13.12 0.33
N GLN A 388 5.19 -12.15 -0.43
CA GLN A 388 6.56 -11.64 -0.31
C GLN A 388 6.80 -11.02 1.07
N PHE A 389 5.85 -10.24 1.59
CA PHE A 389 5.94 -9.65 2.93
C PHE A 389 5.94 -10.71 4.04
N THR A 390 5.13 -11.78 3.92
CA THR A 390 5.17 -12.89 4.89
C THR A 390 6.53 -13.60 4.87
N GLY A 391 7.09 -13.88 3.69
CA GLY A 391 8.43 -14.48 3.57
C GLY A 391 9.53 -13.60 4.16
N LEU A 392 9.52 -12.30 3.85
CA LEU A 392 10.48 -11.33 4.40
C LEU A 392 10.42 -11.26 5.93
N ARG A 393 9.23 -11.26 6.52
CA ARG A 393 9.06 -11.23 7.98
C ARG A 393 9.64 -12.50 8.62
N ASP A 394 9.38 -13.65 8.03
CA ASP A 394 9.85 -14.93 8.58
C ASP A 394 11.39 -15.03 8.44
N LEU A 395 11.97 -14.56 7.32
CA LEU A 395 13.42 -14.41 7.13
C LEU A 395 14.07 -13.44 8.13
N VAL A 396 13.42 -12.32 8.46
CA VAL A 396 13.90 -11.37 9.49
C VAL A 396 14.00 -12.06 10.86
N MET A 397 13.04 -12.93 11.20
CA MET A 397 13.07 -13.68 12.45
C MET A 397 14.13 -14.79 12.43
N GLU A 398 14.32 -15.48 11.30
CA GLU A 398 15.38 -16.47 11.11
C GLU A 398 16.77 -15.83 11.22
N LYS A 399 17.03 -14.72 10.54
CA LYS A 399 18.30 -13.98 10.65
C LYS A 399 18.53 -13.47 12.08
N LYS A 400 17.48 -13.00 12.78
CA LYS A 400 17.57 -12.60 14.19
C LYS A 400 18.02 -13.77 15.07
N HIS A 401 17.37 -14.93 14.92
CA HIS A 401 17.74 -16.15 15.63
C HIS A 401 19.21 -16.53 15.36
N ARG A 402 19.60 -16.56 14.08
CA ARG A 402 20.96 -16.90 13.64
C ARG A 402 22.03 -15.95 14.17
N LEU A 403 21.73 -14.67 14.30
CA LEU A 403 22.64 -13.69 14.89
C LEU A 403 22.83 -13.89 16.40
N TYR A 404 21.78 -14.29 17.13
CA TYR A 404 21.91 -14.63 18.56
C TYR A 404 22.63 -15.96 18.79
N GLU A 405 22.40 -16.98 17.95
CA GLU A 405 23.23 -18.20 17.92
C GLU A 405 24.72 -17.86 17.80
N LEU A 406 25.08 -17.08 16.77
CA LEU A 406 26.48 -16.65 16.55
C LEU A 406 27.03 -15.81 17.71
N LEU A 407 26.22 -14.94 18.33
CA LEU A 407 26.65 -14.19 19.51
C LEU A 407 26.95 -15.12 20.70
N ALA A 408 26.08 -16.11 20.95
CA ALA A 408 26.28 -17.09 22.02
C ALA A 408 27.50 -18.00 21.75
N LEU A 409 27.73 -18.41 20.49
CA LEU A 409 28.92 -19.17 20.09
C LEU A 409 30.20 -18.36 20.28
N ASN A 410 30.24 -17.10 19.81
CA ASN A 410 31.40 -16.22 20.00
C ASN A 410 31.69 -15.98 21.50
N ARG A 411 30.64 -15.87 22.32
CA ARG A 411 30.80 -15.72 23.77
C ARG A 411 31.35 -16.98 24.43
N LEU A 412 30.82 -18.15 24.04
CA LEU A 412 31.34 -19.42 24.53
C LEU A 412 32.81 -19.63 24.11
N TYR A 413 33.20 -19.22 22.89
CA TYR A 413 34.58 -19.33 22.44
C TYR A 413 35.57 -18.53 23.32
N GLU A 414 35.21 -17.31 23.73
CA GLU A 414 35.99 -16.55 24.72
C GLU A 414 36.02 -17.27 26.08
N GLU A 415 34.87 -17.71 26.60
CA GLU A 415 34.80 -18.40 27.90
C GLU A 415 35.57 -19.73 27.92
N VAL A 416 35.54 -20.52 26.83
CA VAL A 416 36.34 -21.74 26.67
C VAL A 416 37.84 -21.40 26.63
N SER A 417 38.25 -20.41 25.82
CA SER A 417 39.66 -20.02 25.71
C SER A 417 40.23 -19.53 27.05
N ASP A 418 39.47 -18.72 27.79
CA ASP A 418 39.83 -18.22 29.12
C ASP A 418 39.91 -19.33 30.18
N VAL A 419 39.05 -20.36 30.08
CA VAL A 419 39.09 -21.55 30.94
C VAL A 419 40.29 -22.42 30.60
N GLU A 420 40.53 -22.71 29.31
CA GLU A 420 41.69 -23.45 28.84
C GLU A 420 42.98 -22.80 29.36
N GLU A 421 43.25 -21.52 29.05
CA GLU A 421 44.49 -20.84 29.44
C GLU A 421 44.75 -20.92 30.96
N TRP A 422 43.69 -20.87 31.77
CA TRP A 422 43.78 -21.05 33.22
C TRP A 422 44.10 -22.48 33.64
N ILE A 423 43.48 -23.50 33.05
CA ILE A 423 43.85 -24.89 33.32
C ILE A 423 45.32 -25.10 32.96
N TRP A 424 45.75 -24.65 31.77
CA TRP A 424 47.16 -24.68 31.34
C TRP A 424 48.08 -23.88 32.29
N GLY A 425 47.61 -22.77 32.85
CA GLY A 425 48.32 -21.99 33.88
C GLY A 425 48.54 -22.78 35.17
N ARG A 426 47.47 -23.38 35.71
CA ARG A 426 47.51 -24.23 36.91
C ARG A 426 48.35 -25.49 36.66
N MET A 427 48.27 -26.12 35.48
CA MET A 427 49.13 -27.24 35.09
C MET A 427 50.61 -26.87 35.18
N ARG A 428 51.02 -25.74 34.57
CA ARG A 428 52.41 -25.24 34.63
C ARG A 428 52.90 -25.01 36.07
N GLU A 429 52.04 -24.52 36.95
CA GLU A 429 52.37 -24.36 38.39
C GLU A 429 52.56 -25.72 39.09
N THR A 430 51.71 -26.71 38.77
CA THR A 430 51.79 -28.07 39.38
C THR A 430 52.96 -28.90 38.87
N LEU A 431 53.39 -28.70 37.61
CA LEU A 431 54.52 -29.38 36.95
C LEU A 431 55.90 -28.93 37.47
N THR A 432 55.97 -28.21 38.58
CA THR A 432 57.24 -27.74 39.16
C THR A 432 58.02 -28.87 39.84
N ASP A 433 59.14 -29.31 39.26
CA ASP A 433 59.98 -30.39 39.80
C ASP A 433 60.55 -30.11 41.21
N ASN A 434 60.63 -28.85 41.62
CA ASN A 434 61.20 -28.46 42.91
C ASN A 434 60.40 -29.07 44.08
N THR A 435 61.03 -29.94 44.86
CA THR A 435 60.44 -30.55 46.08
C THR A 435 61.01 -29.98 47.37
N GLY A 436 61.83 -28.92 47.29
CA GLY A 436 62.53 -28.29 48.42
C GLY A 436 63.87 -28.98 48.71
N LYS A 437 64.90 -28.19 48.99
CA LYS A 437 66.25 -28.67 49.34
C LYS A 437 66.37 -29.04 50.82
N ASP A 438 65.60 -28.37 51.67
CA ASP A 438 65.55 -28.59 53.11
C ASP A 438 64.10 -28.69 53.63
N LEU A 439 63.96 -28.97 54.92
CA LEU A 439 62.64 -29.09 55.57
C LEU A 439 61.84 -27.78 55.57
N TYR A 440 62.47 -26.61 55.50
CA TYR A 440 61.78 -25.32 55.52
C TYR A 440 61.18 -25.00 54.15
N GLU A 441 61.99 -25.10 53.09
CA GLU A 441 61.53 -25.00 51.70
C GLU A 441 60.44 -26.02 51.41
N TRP A 442 60.63 -27.29 51.82
CA TRP A 442 59.62 -28.33 51.66
C TRP A 442 58.33 -28.01 52.42
N THR A 443 58.40 -27.59 53.68
CA THR A 443 57.19 -27.28 54.48
C THR A 443 56.40 -26.12 53.86
N ARG A 444 57.10 -25.12 53.29
CA ARG A 444 56.47 -24.05 52.53
C ARG A 444 55.80 -24.60 51.26
N LEU A 445 56.54 -25.31 50.39
CA LEU A 445 56.00 -25.86 49.14
C LEU A 445 54.81 -26.81 49.39
N GLN A 446 54.86 -27.60 50.45
CA GLN A 446 53.77 -28.49 50.87
C GLN A 446 52.53 -27.72 51.33
N ARG A 447 52.70 -26.58 52.02
CA ARG A 447 51.59 -25.69 52.40
C ARG A 447 51.00 -25.03 51.16
N ASP A 448 51.83 -24.37 50.37
CA ASP A 448 51.44 -23.65 49.15
C ASP A 448 50.67 -24.60 48.20
N PHE A 449 51.17 -25.83 47.99
CA PHE A 449 50.48 -26.89 47.25
C PHE A 449 49.14 -27.31 47.87
N CYS A 450 49.09 -27.56 49.19
CA CYS A 450 47.84 -27.96 49.85
C CYS A 450 46.77 -26.86 49.81
N ASP A 451 47.17 -25.59 49.83
CA ASP A 451 46.26 -24.45 49.75
C ASP A 451 45.71 -24.30 48.32
N VAL A 452 46.56 -24.42 47.29
CA VAL A 452 46.14 -24.49 45.88
C VAL A 452 45.19 -25.68 45.64
N GLN A 453 45.55 -26.88 46.10
CA GLN A 453 44.73 -28.08 45.93
C GLN A 453 43.37 -27.94 46.64
N ARG A 454 43.34 -27.36 47.85
CA ARG A 454 42.10 -27.13 48.60
C ARG A 454 41.19 -26.10 47.90
N ASN A 455 41.77 -25.04 47.33
CA ASN A 455 41.01 -24.00 46.62
C ASN A 455 40.42 -24.50 45.28
N LEU A 456 41.17 -25.34 44.56
CA LEU A 456 40.75 -25.93 43.27
C LEU A 456 39.72 -27.06 43.45
N ILE A 457 40.01 -28.06 44.28
CA ILE A 457 39.21 -29.29 44.39
C ILE A 457 38.09 -29.14 45.44
N ARG A 458 38.26 -28.24 46.43
CA ARG A 458 37.30 -27.98 47.52
C ARG A 458 36.78 -29.26 48.21
N GLY A 459 37.67 -30.23 48.42
CA GLY A 459 37.33 -31.52 49.04
C GLY A 459 36.53 -32.49 48.15
N GLY A 460 36.48 -32.24 46.84
CA GLY A 460 35.75 -33.03 45.84
C GLY A 460 34.49 -32.33 45.32
N ALA A 461 34.09 -31.20 45.93
CA ALA A 461 32.91 -30.44 45.50
C ALA A 461 33.03 -29.93 44.06
N THR A 462 34.23 -29.54 43.61
CA THR A 462 34.44 -29.12 42.21
C THR A 462 34.21 -30.27 41.24
N ASP A 463 34.70 -31.47 41.56
CA ASP A 463 34.52 -32.66 40.71
C ASP A 463 33.07 -33.11 40.66
N GLN A 464 32.33 -32.98 41.77
CA GLN A 464 30.89 -33.18 41.82
C GLN A 464 30.17 -32.19 40.90
N LEU A 465 30.49 -30.89 40.96
CA LEU A 465 29.89 -29.87 40.11
C LEU A 465 30.22 -30.05 38.62
N VAL A 466 31.44 -30.48 38.26
CA VAL A 466 31.81 -30.82 36.88
C VAL A 466 31.01 -32.04 36.39
N HIS A 467 30.93 -33.11 37.19
CA HIS A 467 30.16 -34.31 36.85
C HIS A 467 28.65 -34.01 36.74
N GLU A 468 28.08 -33.24 37.67
CA GLU A 468 26.70 -32.74 37.59
C GLU A 468 26.49 -31.88 36.34
N GLY A 469 27.44 -31.00 36.02
CA GLY A 469 27.45 -30.20 34.79
C GLY A 469 27.41 -31.05 33.52
N LEU A 470 28.13 -32.18 33.49
CA LEU A 470 28.20 -33.11 32.35
C LEU A 470 27.02 -34.09 32.25
N THR A 471 26.31 -34.37 33.35
CA THR A 471 25.23 -35.37 33.39
C THR A 471 23.83 -34.80 33.52
N SER A 472 23.61 -33.79 34.36
CA SER A 472 22.28 -33.25 34.69
C SER A 472 21.61 -32.49 33.53
N VAL A 473 20.31 -32.19 33.62
CA VAL A 473 19.68 -31.26 32.65
C VAL A 473 20.23 -29.85 32.89
N PRO A 474 20.72 -29.11 31.86
CA PRO A 474 21.37 -27.83 32.08
C PRO A 474 20.38 -26.81 32.68
N ARG A 475 20.81 -26.13 33.76
CA ARG A 475 19.99 -25.16 34.50
C ARG A 475 20.27 -23.73 34.05
N LEU A 476 20.21 -23.50 32.75
CA LEU A 476 20.45 -22.19 32.12
C LEU A 476 19.23 -21.75 31.29
N PRO A 477 19.10 -20.45 30.94
CA PRO A 477 18.01 -19.97 30.10
C PRO A 477 17.98 -20.68 28.74
N ALA A 478 16.77 -20.98 28.25
CA ALA A 478 16.54 -21.59 26.93
C ALA A 478 16.48 -20.56 25.80
N ASP A 479 17.39 -19.57 25.82
CA ASP A 479 17.46 -18.47 24.86
C ASP A 479 18.91 -18.04 24.63
N PHE A 480 19.36 -18.08 23.38
CA PHE A 480 20.69 -17.64 22.96
C PHE A 480 21.01 -16.18 23.35
N ALA A 481 19.99 -15.30 23.34
CA ALA A 481 20.16 -13.90 23.73
C ALA A 481 20.45 -13.73 25.23
N LEU A 482 19.94 -14.62 26.08
CA LEU A 482 20.19 -14.61 27.52
C LEU A 482 21.52 -15.31 27.86
N LEU A 483 21.88 -16.36 27.11
CA LEU A 483 23.17 -17.04 27.29
C LEU A 483 24.37 -16.14 26.96
N SER A 484 24.25 -15.22 26.01
CA SER A 484 25.31 -14.26 25.70
C SER A 484 25.50 -13.15 26.75
N GLN A 485 24.58 -13.03 27.72
CA GLN A 485 24.55 -11.98 28.74
C GLN A 485 24.97 -12.47 30.14
N LEU A 486 25.57 -13.66 30.24
CA LEU A 486 26.00 -14.22 31.53
C LEU A 486 27.09 -13.35 32.20
N PRO A 487 26.98 -13.05 33.51
CA PRO A 487 27.89 -12.14 34.20
C PRO A 487 29.28 -12.77 34.36
N PRO A 488 30.39 -12.03 34.25
CA PRO A 488 31.74 -12.58 34.38
C PRO A 488 31.97 -13.26 35.74
N LEU A 489 32.82 -14.29 35.76
CA LEU A 489 33.28 -14.94 36.99
C LEU A 489 34.67 -14.46 37.41
N SER A 490 34.94 -14.55 38.71
CA SER A 490 36.28 -14.43 39.29
C SER A 490 37.13 -15.68 39.00
N ASP A 491 38.42 -15.62 39.34
CA ASP A 491 39.35 -16.75 39.21
C ASP A 491 38.97 -17.91 40.16
N SER A 492 38.05 -18.76 39.71
CA SER A 492 37.48 -19.88 40.47
C SER A 492 37.13 -21.05 39.54
N PRO A 493 37.12 -22.30 40.01
CA PRO A 493 36.77 -23.46 39.19
C PRO A 493 35.31 -23.46 38.68
N GLU A 494 34.46 -22.58 39.22
CA GLU A 494 33.07 -22.41 38.79
C GLU A 494 32.96 -21.96 37.31
N ARG A 495 34.03 -21.37 36.74
CA ARG A 495 34.09 -20.99 35.32
C ARG A 495 34.16 -22.20 34.37
N LEU A 496 34.86 -23.26 34.75
CA LEU A 496 34.85 -24.53 34.03
C LEU A 496 33.45 -25.15 34.03
N VAL A 497 32.82 -25.23 35.21
CA VAL A 497 31.46 -25.76 35.38
C VAL A 497 30.47 -24.97 34.52
N ARG A 498 30.58 -23.63 34.49
CA ARG A 498 29.74 -22.80 33.61
C ARG A 498 29.98 -23.10 32.14
N ALA A 499 31.22 -23.10 31.66
CA ALA A 499 31.52 -23.33 30.25
C ALA A 499 30.92 -24.67 29.77
N ILE A 500 31.07 -25.73 30.57
CA ILE A 500 30.42 -27.04 30.34
C ILE A 500 28.89 -26.93 30.30
N MET A 501 28.27 -26.22 31.26
CA MET A 501 26.81 -26.03 31.27
C MET A 501 26.32 -25.23 30.05
N VAL A 502 27.07 -24.21 29.60
CA VAL A 502 26.74 -23.43 28.40
C VAL A 502 26.88 -24.28 27.15
N CYS A 503 27.97 -25.07 26.99
CA CYS A 503 28.11 -26.04 25.90
C CYS A 503 26.89 -26.94 25.79
N ARG A 504 26.49 -27.59 26.90
CA ARG A 504 25.34 -28.49 26.92
C ARG A 504 24.02 -27.79 26.66
N GLN A 505 23.85 -26.56 27.13
CA GLN A 505 22.65 -25.79 26.84
C GLN A 505 22.55 -25.45 25.34
N LEU A 506 23.63 -24.99 24.70
CA LEU A 506 23.65 -24.72 23.26
C LEU A 506 23.40 -25.98 22.42
N ILE A 507 23.98 -27.13 22.82
CA ILE A 507 23.69 -28.43 22.19
C ILE A 507 22.21 -28.80 22.36
N SER A 508 21.62 -28.59 23.55
CA SER A 508 20.19 -28.87 23.79
C SER A 508 19.25 -27.97 22.97
N LEU A 509 19.66 -26.73 22.72
CA LEU A 509 18.99 -25.77 21.85
C LEU A 509 19.20 -26.05 20.35
N LYS A 510 19.91 -27.13 20.00
CA LYS A 510 20.22 -27.55 18.61
C LYS A 510 21.00 -26.50 17.80
N HIS A 511 21.89 -25.77 18.45
CA HIS A 511 22.79 -24.83 17.79
C HIS A 511 23.52 -25.48 16.59
N SER A 512 23.63 -24.78 15.45
CA SER A 512 24.18 -25.37 14.21
C SER A 512 25.54 -26.06 14.38
N ASP A 513 26.41 -25.47 15.18
CA ASP A 513 27.79 -25.90 15.36
C ASP A 513 27.95 -26.81 16.61
N ALA A 514 26.87 -27.50 17.00
CA ALA A 514 26.86 -28.46 18.11
C ALA A 514 28.04 -29.47 18.11
N PRO A 515 28.55 -29.98 16.97
CA PRO A 515 29.74 -30.84 16.97
C PRO A 515 31.01 -30.14 17.48
N LEU A 516 31.21 -28.86 17.14
CA LEU A 516 32.35 -28.07 17.62
C LEU A 516 32.20 -27.72 19.11
N ILE A 517 30.97 -27.40 19.53
CA ILE A 517 30.65 -27.13 20.94
C ILE A 517 30.88 -28.38 21.81
N ALA A 518 30.52 -29.57 21.31
CA ALA A 518 30.80 -30.84 21.97
C ALA A 518 32.32 -31.08 22.08
N GLN A 519 33.08 -30.85 21.00
CA GLN A 519 34.53 -30.95 21.03
C GLN A 519 35.18 -30.04 22.10
N TRP A 520 34.70 -28.79 22.25
CA TRP A 520 35.17 -27.90 23.30
C TRP A 520 34.82 -28.40 24.72
N GLN A 521 33.61 -28.93 24.90
CA GLN A 521 33.19 -29.51 26.17
C GLN A 521 34.05 -30.71 26.57
N ASP A 522 34.33 -31.61 25.63
CA ASP A 522 35.11 -32.82 25.86
C ASP A 522 36.56 -32.45 26.18
N ARG A 523 37.17 -31.54 25.41
CA ARG A 523 38.52 -31.00 25.67
C ARG A 523 38.64 -30.32 27.03
N LEU A 524 37.67 -29.51 27.44
CA LEU A 524 37.67 -28.88 28.78
C LEU A 524 37.60 -29.93 29.91
N ASN A 525 36.93 -31.05 29.69
CA ASN A 525 36.88 -32.15 30.64
C ASN A 525 38.18 -32.97 30.66
N GLU A 526 38.81 -33.19 29.50
CA GLU A 526 40.14 -33.81 29.37
C GLU A 526 41.21 -32.97 30.08
N ASP A 527 41.33 -31.67 29.77
CA ASP A 527 42.23 -30.72 30.42
C ASP A 527 42.03 -30.72 31.96
N TRP A 528 40.78 -30.79 32.45
CA TRP A 528 40.50 -30.90 33.89
C TRP A 528 40.97 -32.22 34.52
N CYS A 529 40.79 -33.34 33.81
CA CYS A 529 41.25 -34.66 34.28
C CYS A 529 42.77 -34.72 34.35
N GLU A 530 43.48 -34.22 33.35
CA GLU A 530 44.95 -34.11 33.35
C GLU A 530 45.47 -33.27 34.53
N LEU A 531 44.88 -32.09 34.79
CA LEU A 531 45.24 -31.27 35.95
C LEU A 531 45.03 -32.02 37.28
N ARG A 532 43.97 -32.82 37.40
CA ARG A 532 43.72 -33.64 38.60
C ARG A 532 44.80 -34.70 38.80
N GLU A 533 45.20 -35.40 37.73
CA GLU A 533 46.27 -36.42 37.79
C GLU A 533 47.64 -35.81 38.12
N LEU A 534 47.94 -34.62 37.58
CA LEU A 534 49.14 -33.87 37.92
C LEU A 534 49.14 -33.43 39.39
N LEU A 535 48.03 -32.91 39.91
CA LEU A 535 47.88 -32.59 41.34
C LEU A 535 48.10 -33.83 42.22
N GLN A 536 47.50 -34.98 41.87
CA GLN A 536 47.70 -36.23 42.61
C GLN A 536 49.17 -36.68 42.61
N THR A 537 49.82 -36.65 41.45
CA THR A 537 51.22 -37.05 41.28
C THR A 537 52.15 -36.11 42.07
N ARG A 538 51.94 -34.80 41.98
CA ARG A 538 52.68 -33.76 42.71
C ARG A 538 52.55 -33.94 44.23
N GLY A 539 51.36 -34.26 44.73
CA GLY A 539 51.13 -34.55 46.14
C GLY A 539 51.90 -35.79 46.63
N VAL A 540 52.01 -36.84 45.81
CA VAL A 540 52.84 -38.03 46.12
C VAL A 540 54.33 -37.68 46.12
N LEU A 541 54.81 -36.90 45.15
CA LEU A 541 56.21 -36.47 45.07
C LEU A 541 56.62 -35.62 46.28
N LEU A 542 55.81 -34.62 46.66
CA LEU A 542 56.06 -33.81 47.86
C LEU A 542 56.02 -34.65 49.14
N LYS A 543 55.07 -35.58 49.29
CA LYS A 543 55.04 -36.50 50.43
C LYS A 543 56.31 -37.36 50.52
N ASN A 544 56.80 -37.88 49.40
CA ASN A 544 58.01 -38.69 49.35
C ASN A 544 59.27 -37.87 49.66
N ALA A 545 59.36 -36.64 49.17
CA ALA A 545 60.44 -35.71 49.50
C ALA A 545 60.46 -35.35 50.99
N GLY A 546 59.30 -35.03 51.58
CA GLY A 546 59.17 -34.74 53.02
C GLY A 546 59.60 -35.92 53.89
N ASN A 547 59.17 -37.14 53.54
CA ASN A 547 59.60 -38.37 54.20
C ASN A 547 61.13 -38.55 54.15
N ARG A 548 61.76 -38.30 52.99
CA ARG A 548 63.22 -38.35 52.81
C ARG A 548 63.93 -37.30 53.66
N LEU A 549 63.48 -36.04 53.63
CA LEU A 549 64.08 -34.93 54.38
C LEU A 549 63.97 -35.15 55.90
N LEU A 550 62.82 -35.62 56.38
CA LEU A 550 62.61 -35.96 57.79
C LEU A 550 63.51 -37.13 58.23
N PHE A 551 63.73 -38.12 57.37
CA PHE A 551 64.68 -39.20 57.64
C PHE A 551 66.12 -38.70 57.71
N LEU A 552 66.56 -37.88 56.75
CA LEU A 552 67.89 -37.26 56.77
C LEU A 552 68.11 -36.44 58.05
N ARG A 553 67.14 -35.62 58.43
CA ARG A 553 67.20 -34.82 59.66
C ARG A 553 67.31 -35.68 60.92
N ARG A 554 66.54 -36.77 61.01
CA ARG A 554 66.64 -37.73 62.13
C ARG A 554 68.00 -38.42 62.18
N CYS A 555 68.63 -38.67 61.02
CA CYS A 555 69.98 -39.20 60.95
C CYS A 555 71.03 -38.17 61.41
N GLU A 556 70.91 -36.90 61.01
CA GLU A 556 71.77 -35.80 61.49
C GLU A 556 71.68 -35.65 63.01
N GLU A 557 70.47 -35.60 63.56
CA GLU A 557 70.22 -35.51 65.01
C GLU A 557 70.78 -36.72 65.75
N ALA A 558 70.61 -37.93 65.23
CA ALA A 558 71.19 -39.14 65.83
C ALA A 558 72.73 -39.15 65.74
N ILE A 559 73.33 -38.62 64.67
CA ILE A 559 74.79 -38.47 64.54
C ILE A 559 75.30 -37.43 65.55
N ALA A 560 74.59 -36.32 65.74
CA ALA A 560 74.93 -35.30 66.74
C ALA A 560 74.85 -35.86 68.16
N ASP A 561 73.75 -36.54 68.51
CA ASP A 561 73.59 -37.20 69.81
C ASP A 561 74.69 -38.24 70.06
N LEU A 562 75.05 -39.04 69.06
CA LEU A 562 76.11 -40.05 69.17
C LEU A 562 77.49 -39.41 69.35
N ARG A 563 77.78 -38.29 68.68
CA ARG A 563 79.02 -37.52 68.88
C ARG A 563 79.09 -36.96 70.29
N GLU A 564 78.03 -36.32 70.77
CA GLU A 564 77.96 -35.81 72.14
C GLU A 564 78.19 -36.94 73.18
N LYS A 565 77.61 -38.13 72.97
CA LYS A 565 77.86 -39.28 73.85
C LYS A 565 79.29 -39.83 73.74
N MET A 566 79.88 -39.80 72.54
CA MET A 566 81.28 -40.17 72.32
C MET A 566 82.25 -39.21 73.02
N ASP A 567 82.02 -37.90 72.89
CA ASP A 567 82.83 -36.84 73.51
C ASP A 567 82.69 -36.84 75.05
N SER A 568 81.55 -37.32 75.58
CA SER A 568 81.33 -37.50 77.02
C SER A 568 82.05 -38.70 77.65
N LEU A 569 82.76 -39.52 76.86
CA LEU A 569 83.54 -40.66 77.38
C LEU A 569 84.88 -40.17 77.95
N PRO A 570 85.28 -40.59 79.16
CA PRO A 570 86.58 -40.22 79.71
C PRO A 570 87.73 -40.78 78.85
N ALA A 571 88.60 -39.92 78.33
CA ALA A 571 89.77 -40.32 77.55
C ALA A 571 90.85 -41.07 78.36
N ILE A 572 90.80 -40.98 79.69
CA ILE A 572 91.78 -41.59 80.61
C ILE A 572 91.03 -42.36 81.70
N VAL A 573 91.43 -43.62 81.93
CA VAL A 573 90.92 -44.45 83.02
C VAL A 573 91.54 -43.97 84.33
N SER A 574 90.69 -43.67 85.31
CA SER A 574 91.14 -43.19 86.63
C SER A 574 91.67 -44.33 87.50
N ALA A 575 92.75 -44.06 88.25
CA ALA A 575 93.40 -45.05 89.11
C ALA A 575 92.72 -45.24 90.49
N ASP A 576 91.88 -44.28 90.91
CA ASP A 576 91.08 -44.39 92.14
C ASP A 576 89.86 -45.31 91.93
N SER A 577 89.67 -46.27 92.83
CA SER A 577 88.52 -47.18 92.84
C SER A 577 87.16 -46.48 92.85
N GLN A 578 87.01 -45.34 93.53
CA GLN A 578 85.73 -44.60 93.54
C GLN A 578 85.50 -43.89 92.21
N ALA A 579 86.53 -43.27 91.64
CA ALA A 579 86.47 -42.65 90.32
C ALA A 579 86.21 -43.71 89.22
N LEU A 580 86.85 -44.88 89.28
CA LEU A 580 86.62 -46.00 88.36
C LEU A 580 85.18 -46.53 88.46
N ALA A 581 84.62 -46.68 89.68
CA ALA A 581 83.24 -47.07 89.87
C ALA A 581 82.24 -46.03 89.32
N ARG A 582 82.56 -44.73 89.40
CA ARG A 582 81.79 -43.65 88.74
C ARG A 582 81.88 -43.74 87.22
N GLN A 583 83.08 -43.94 86.66
CA GLN A 583 83.31 -44.12 85.21
C GLN A 583 82.57 -45.36 84.67
N GLN A 584 82.55 -46.48 85.40
CA GLN A 584 81.80 -47.68 85.02
C GLN A 584 80.28 -47.45 85.02
N ARG A 585 79.74 -46.73 86.02
CA ARG A 585 78.32 -46.33 86.06
C ARG A 585 77.97 -45.40 84.89
N GLN A 586 78.83 -44.42 84.59
CA GLN A 586 78.68 -43.52 83.45
C GLN A 586 78.68 -44.29 82.11
N HIS A 587 79.63 -45.21 81.91
CA HIS A 587 79.68 -46.05 80.71
C HIS A 587 78.45 -46.96 80.57
N ALA A 588 77.96 -47.55 81.67
CA ALA A 588 76.72 -48.33 81.67
C ALA A 588 75.48 -47.47 81.33
N ASN A 589 75.44 -46.22 81.79
CA ASN A 589 74.39 -45.26 81.46
C ASN A 589 74.45 -44.83 79.98
N ILE A 590 75.63 -44.51 79.45
CA ILE A 590 75.84 -44.20 78.04
C ILE A 590 75.44 -45.39 77.15
N ARG A 591 75.86 -46.61 77.50
CA ARG A 591 75.46 -47.83 76.78
C ARG A 591 73.95 -48.04 76.77
N ARG A 592 73.24 -47.68 77.84
CA ARG A 592 71.76 -47.70 77.90
C ARG A 592 71.14 -46.58 77.07
N SER A 593 71.73 -45.37 77.04
CA SER A 593 71.20 -44.23 76.28
C SER A 593 71.43 -44.30 74.76
N VAL A 594 72.43 -45.04 74.29
CA VAL A 594 72.65 -45.27 72.84
C VAL A 594 71.55 -46.13 72.21
N ILE A 595 70.93 -47.04 72.98
CA ILE A 595 69.86 -47.92 72.50
C ILE A 595 68.64 -47.14 71.96
N PRO A 596 68.03 -46.17 72.67
CA PRO A 596 66.92 -45.38 72.13
C PRO A 596 67.31 -44.48 70.94
N ILE A 597 68.55 -43.97 70.88
CA ILE A 597 69.04 -43.23 69.70
C ILE A 597 69.06 -44.15 68.47
N GLY A 598 69.60 -45.36 68.61
CA GLY A 598 69.58 -46.39 67.56
C GLY A 598 68.16 -46.83 67.18
N LYS A 599 67.19 -46.78 68.10
CA LYS A 599 65.78 -47.05 67.80
C LYS A 599 65.11 -45.90 67.01
N ARG A 600 65.39 -44.63 67.34
CA ARG A 600 64.87 -43.44 66.62
C ARG A 600 65.13 -43.49 65.11
N VAL A 601 66.34 -43.91 64.71
CA VAL A 601 66.72 -44.06 63.29
C VAL A 601 66.03 -45.26 62.62
N ARG A 602 65.83 -46.37 63.36
CA ARG A 602 65.21 -47.61 62.83
C ARG A 602 63.70 -47.55 62.67
N TYR A 603 63.00 -46.53 63.17
CA TYR A 603 61.54 -46.44 63.14
C TYR A 603 60.91 -46.23 61.75
N HIS A 604 61.70 -46.25 60.66
CA HIS A 604 61.21 -46.22 59.29
C HIS A 604 61.91 -47.26 58.37
N PRO A 605 61.73 -48.59 58.59
CA PRO A 605 62.39 -49.62 57.80
C PRO A 605 62.14 -49.51 56.29
N PHE A 606 60.93 -49.07 55.92
CA PHE A 606 60.50 -48.87 54.53
C PHE A 606 61.33 -47.81 53.78
N LEU A 607 61.74 -46.72 54.44
CA LEU A 607 62.54 -45.66 53.78
C LEU A 607 63.97 -46.12 53.52
N CYS A 608 64.58 -46.88 54.43
CA CYS A 608 65.91 -47.46 54.23
C CYS A 608 65.96 -48.48 53.08
N LEU A 609 64.86 -49.15 52.76
CA LEU A 609 64.76 -50.05 51.62
C LEU A 609 64.53 -49.26 50.31
N GLN A 610 63.58 -48.33 50.29
CA GLN A 610 63.30 -47.51 49.10
C GLN A 610 64.48 -46.63 48.66
N LEU A 611 65.32 -46.16 49.60
CA LEU A 611 66.54 -45.43 49.28
C LEU A 611 67.69 -46.33 48.77
N LYS A 612 67.67 -47.64 49.07
CA LYS A 612 68.69 -48.61 48.60
C LYS A 612 68.43 -49.11 47.19
N ASP A 613 67.17 -49.27 46.81
CA ASP A 613 66.78 -49.87 45.52
C ASP A 613 66.97 -48.93 44.31
N GLY A 614 67.43 -47.69 44.51
CA GLY A 614 67.71 -46.73 43.43
C GLY A 614 66.49 -46.27 42.61
N LYS A 615 65.26 -46.64 43.02
CA LYS A 615 63.99 -46.34 42.33
C LYS A 615 63.46 -44.91 42.53
N MET A 616 64.34 -43.98 42.88
CA MET A 616 64.07 -42.54 42.98
C MET A 616 65.23 -41.80 42.27
N ARG A 617 65.21 -41.84 40.94
CA ARG A 617 65.85 -40.84 40.08
C ARG A 617 64.75 -39.98 39.49
#